data_AF-Q5YTU2-F1
#
_entry.id   AF-Q5YTU2-F1
#
_cell.length_a   1.000
_cell.length_b   1.000
_cell.length_c   1.000
_cell.angle_alpha   90.00
_cell.angle_beta   90.00
_cell.angle_gamma   90.00
#
_symmetry.space_group_name_H-M   'P 1'
#
loop_
_entity.id
_entity.type
_entity.pdbx_description
1 polymer ?
#
loop_
_entity_poly.entity_id
_entity_poly.type
_entity_poly.pdbx_seq_one_letter_code
_entity_poly.pdbx_strand_id
1 'polypeptide(L)'
;MTTPQISEYGTLVEPRTVRLERLLPGPIERVWRYLTEAELRRSWLADGAMELTDGGPVELIFRNSELSTADDPAPDEYAAEHRIRGVILACEPRRDCCATPGATRVRR
;
A
#
# COMPACT_ATOMS: atom_id res chain seq x y z
N MET A 1 27.51 -4.17 -13.93
CA MET A 1 26.11 -4.13 -13.45
C MET A 1 26.05 -3.03 -12.41
N THR A 2 25.32 -1.94 -12.69
CA THR A 2 25.19 -0.81 -11.76
C THR A 2 24.15 -1.17 -10.70
N THR A 3 24.55 -1.25 -9.44
CA THR A 3 23.61 -1.41 -8.33
C THR A 3 22.76 -0.13 -8.24
N PRO A 4 21.42 -0.22 -8.28
CA PRO A 4 20.59 0.96 -8.10
C PRO A 4 20.87 1.57 -6.72
N GLN A 5 21.17 2.87 -6.67
CA GLN A 5 21.21 3.58 -5.39
C GLN A 5 19.78 3.78 -4.90
N ILE A 6 19.40 3.03 -3.88
CA ILE A 6 18.08 3.10 -3.26
C ILE A 6 18.21 3.95 -1.99
N SER A 7 17.42 5.02 -1.92
CA SER A 7 17.34 5.88 -0.74
C SER A 7 16.74 5.12 0.44
N GLU A 8 17.30 5.32 1.64
CA GLU A 8 16.75 4.78 2.89
C GLU A 8 15.35 5.30 3.17
N TYR A 9 15.03 6.52 2.73
CA TYR A 9 13.70 7.13 2.88
C TYR A 9 12.99 7.31 1.54
N GLY A 10 11.69 7.61 1.59
CA GLY A 10 10.96 8.07 0.41
C GLY A 10 11.53 9.39 -0.10
N THR A 11 11.60 9.54 -1.42
CA THR A 11 12.10 10.76 -2.07
C THR A 11 10.93 11.55 -2.65
N LEU A 12 10.91 12.87 -2.41
CA LEU A 12 9.96 13.76 -3.06
C LEU A 12 10.46 14.04 -4.48
N VAL A 13 9.78 13.49 -5.47
CA VAL A 13 10.19 13.62 -6.88
C VAL A 13 9.47 14.76 -7.59
N GLU A 14 8.32 15.17 -7.03
CA GLU A 14 7.51 16.31 -7.43
C GLU A 14 6.77 16.83 -6.17
N PRO A 15 6.24 18.07 -6.14
CA PRO A 15 5.64 18.65 -4.93
C PRO A 15 4.55 17.82 -4.23
N ARG A 16 3.92 16.87 -4.93
CA ARG A 16 2.84 16.02 -4.40
C ARG A 16 3.05 14.52 -4.68
N THR A 17 4.26 14.13 -5.06
CA THR A 17 4.58 12.76 -5.49
C THR A 17 5.79 12.26 -4.72
N VAL A 18 5.59 11.18 -3.95
CA VAL A 18 6.66 10.50 -3.22
C VAL A 18 7.00 9.19 -3.94
N ARG A 19 8.31 8.94 -4.13
CA ARG A 19 8.83 7.67 -4.64
C ARG A 19 9.46 6.86 -3.50
N LEU A 20 8.97 5.64 -3.31
CA LEU A 20 9.47 4.67 -2.34
C LEU A 20 10.05 3.47 -3.10
N GLU A 21 11.35 3.22 -2.95
CA GLU A 21 12.03 2.09 -3.58
C GLU A 21 12.62 1.19 -2.50
N ARG A 22 12.40 -0.13 -2.58
CA ARG A 22 12.89 -1.10 -1.60
C ARG A 22 13.28 -2.40 -2.28
N LEU A 23 14.37 -3.02 -1.82
CA LEU A 23 14.70 -4.40 -2.13
C LEU A 23 14.10 -5.30 -1.05
N LEU A 24 13.17 -6.16 -1.45
CA LEU A 24 12.51 -7.09 -0.54
C LEU A 24 13.09 -8.50 -0.70
N PRO A 25 13.28 -9.24 0.41
CA PRO A 25 13.81 -10.59 0.34
C PRO A 25 12.76 -11.58 -0.17
N GLY A 26 13.09 -12.27 -1.26
CA GLY A 26 12.31 -13.38 -1.80
C GLY A 26 11.81 -13.14 -3.23
N PRO A 27 11.05 -14.10 -3.77
CA PRO A 27 10.54 -14.02 -5.13
C PRO A 27 9.38 -13.01 -5.23
N ILE A 28 9.15 -12.48 -6.43
CA ILE A 28 8.12 -11.46 -6.69
C ILE A 28 6.71 -11.95 -6.33
N GLU A 29 6.46 -13.25 -6.45
CA GLU A 29 5.19 -13.88 -6.06
C GLU A 29 4.91 -13.70 -4.57
N ARG A 30 5.94 -13.80 -3.72
CA ARG A 30 5.76 -13.57 -2.28
C ARG A 30 5.40 -12.12 -2.02
N VAL A 31 6.14 -11.19 -2.62
CA VAL A 31 5.88 -9.74 -2.47
C VAL A 31 4.46 -9.42 -2.93
N TRP A 32 4.06 -9.93 -4.10
CA TRP A 32 2.72 -9.75 -4.65
C TRP A 32 1.62 -10.17 -3.69
N ARG A 33 1.74 -11.36 -3.08
CA ARG A 33 0.78 -11.85 -2.08
C ARG A 33 0.64 -10.90 -0.89
N TYR A 34 1.73 -10.29 -0.41
CA TYR A 34 1.71 -9.30 0.68
C TYR A 34 1.09 -7.96 0.27
N LEU A 35 1.01 -7.66 -1.03
CA LEU A 35 0.32 -6.47 -1.56
C LEU A 35 -1.17 -6.74 -1.80
N THR A 36 -1.55 -7.96 -2.19
CA THR A 36 -2.92 -8.23 -2.67
C THR A 36 -3.79 -9.03 -1.71
N GLU A 37 -3.23 -9.95 -0.91
CA GLU A 37 -3.99 -10.79 0.03
C GLU A 37 -4.21 -10.05 1.35
N ALA A 38 -5.48 -9.83 1.72
CA ALA A 38 -5.86 -9.04 2.90
C ALA A 38 -5.18 -9.54 4.19
N GLU A 39 -5.20 -10.85 4.44
CA GLU A 39 -4.62 -11.45 5.66
C GLU A 39 -3.09 -11.25 5.77
N LEU A 40 -2.39 -11.15 4.64
CA LEU A 40 -0.96 -10.85 4.65
C LEU A 40 -0.72 -9.34 4.69
N ARG A 41 -1.51 -8.55 3.95
CA ARG A 41 -1.37 -7.09 3.87
C ARG A 41 -1.67 -6.40 5.21
N ARG A 42 -2.64 -6.92 5.98
CA ARG A 42 -2.95 -6.41 7.34
C ARG A 42 -1.78 -6.51 8.32
N SER A 43 -0.76 -7.33 8.03
CA SER A 43 0.42 -7.46 8.90
C SER A 43 1.39 -6.30 8.80
N TRP A 44 1.25 -5.42 7.80
CA TRP A 44 2.20 -4.33 7.58
C TRP A 44 1.60 -3.02 7.06
N LEU A 45 0.38 -3.05 6.50
CA LEU A 45 -0.25 -1.87 5.91
C LEU A 45 -1.71 -1.71 6.30
N ALA A 46 -2.58 -2.58 5.79
CA ALA A 46 -4.02 -2.47 5.96
C ALA A 46 -4.74 -3.76 5.57
N ASP A 47 -5.83 -4.05 6.28
CA ASP A 47 -6.80 -5.08 5.92
C ASP A 47 -7.73 -4.57 4.79
N GLY A 48 -8.70 -5.38 4.37
CA GLY A 48 -9.76 -4.99 3.44
C GLY A 48 -9.71 -5.71 2.09
N ALA A 49 -10.84 -5.77 1.41
CA ALA A 49 -10.96 -6.48 0.14
C ALA A 49 -10.40 -5.67 -1.03
N MET A 50 -9.83 -6.37 -2.01
CA MET A 50 -9.39 -5.81 -3.29
C MET A 50 -9.91 -6.68 -4.43
N GLU A 51 -10.59 -6.05 -5.38
CA GLU A 51 -10.86 -6.67 -6.68
C GLU A 51 -9.71 -6.33 -7.63
N LEU A 52 -8.86 -7.30 -7.93
CA LEU A 52 -7.62 -7.14 -8.71
C LEU A 52 -7.90 -7.08 -10.23
N THR A 53 -8.82 -6.19 -10.61
CA THR A 53 -9.24 -5.92 -11.98
C THR A 53 -9.17 -4.42 -12.20
N ASP A 54 -8.91 -3.98 -13.43
CA ASP A 54 -8.92 -2.56 -13.74
C ASP A 54 -10.31 -1.97 -13.48
N GLY A 55 -10.37 -0.92 -12.65
CA GLY A 55 -11.62 -0.32 -12.16
C GLY A 55 -12.27 -1.06 -10.99
N GLY A 56 -11.70 -2.17 -10.53
CA GLY A 56 -12.17 -2.93 -9.39
C GLY A 56 -12.11 -2.12 -8.07
N PRO A 57 -13.08 -2.28 -7.16
CA PRO A 57 -13.06 -1.61 -5.87
C PRO A 57 -11.92 -2.12 -4.97
N VAL A 58 -11.36 -1.22 -4.18
CA VAL A 58 -10.45 -1.54 -3.07
C VAL A 58 -10.91 -0.82 -1.80
N GLU A 59 -10.91 -1.55 -0.70
CA GLU A 59 -11.01 -1.00 0.65
C GLU A 59 -9.72 -1.27 1.41
N LEU A 60 -9.18 -0.21 2.04
CA LEU A 60 -8.06 -0.29 2.97
C LEU A 60 -8.57 0.07 4.36
N ILE A 61 -8.48 -0.88 5.27
CA ILE A 61 -8.87 -0.74 6.67
C ILE A 61 -7.59 -0.68 7.51
N PHE A 62 -7.26 0.51 7.98
CA PHE A 62 -6.08 0.79 8.79
C PHE A 62 -6.43 0.58 10.26
N ARG A 63 -5.76 -0.39 10.88
CA ARG A 63 -5.80 -0.65 12.32
C ARG A 63 -4.40 -0.47 12.87
N ASN A 64 -3.93 0.78 12.94
CA ASN A 64 -2.53 1.07 13.26
C ASN A 64 -2.11 0.55 14.64
N SER A 65 -3.07 0.45 15.57
CA SER A 65 -2.87 -0.17 16.88
C SER A 65 -2.49 -1.65 16.81
N GLU A 66 -2.91 -2.40 15.78
CA GLU A 66 -2.49 -3.79 15.56
C GLU A 66 -1.10 -3.91 14.92
N LEU A 67 -0.60 -2.84 14.30
CA LEU A 67 0.72 -2.77 13.66
C LEU A 67 1.82 -2.21 14.59
N SER A 68 1.40 -1.55 15.66
CA SER A 68 2.29 -0.92 16.64
C SER A 68 2.84 -1.95 17.62
N THR A 69 4.10 -1.80 18.02
CA THR A 69 4.67 -2.61 19.12
C THR A 69 4.46 -1.89 20.45
N ALA A 70 4.64 -2.62 21.57
CA ALA A 70 4.43 -2.05 22.90
C ALA A 70 5.33 -0.83 23.21
N ASP A 71 6.48 -0.74 22.55
CA ASP A 71 7.46 0.34 22.74
C ASP A 71 7.22 1.56 21.81
N ASP A 72 6.29 1.44 20.85
CA ASP A 72 5.94 2.50 19.90
C ASP A 72 4.43 2.49 19.61
N PRO A 73 3.59 2.91 20.58
CA PRO A 73 2.14 2.85 20.43
C PRO A 73 1.65 3.87 19.39
N ALA A 74 0.63 3.50 18.63
CA ALA A 74 -0.06 4.42 17.73
C ALA A 74 -0.54 5.66 18.50
N PRO A 75 -0.32 6.88 17.98
CA PRO A 75 -0.89 8.10 18.55
C PRO A 75 -2.42 8.00 18.68
N ASP A 76 -3.01 8.57 19.73
CA ASP A 76 -4.45 8.44 20.02
C ASP A 76 -5.36 8.79 18.84
N GLU A 77 -4.98 9.80 18.05
CA GLU A 77 -5.69 10.24 16.84
C GLU A 77 -5.72 9.18 15.72
N TYR A 78 -4.75 8.27 15.71
CA TYR A 78 -4.58 7.21 14.71
C TYR A 78 -4.75 5.80 15.30
N ALA A 79 -5.07 5.68 16.60
CA ALA A 79 -5.26 4.41 17.28
C ALA A 79 -6.57 3.71 16.88
N ALA A 80 -7.58 4.50 16.49
CA ALA A 80 -8.86 4.01 15.99
C ALA A 80 -8.76 3.47 14.54
N GLU A 81 -9.72 2.62 14.17
CA GLU A 81 -9.83 2.11 12.80
C GLU A 81 -10.13 3.26 11.82
N HIS A 82 -9.34 3.37 10.75
CA HIS A 82 -9.53 4.32 9.66
C HIS A 82 -9.78 3.57 8.35
N ARG A 83 -10.71 4.05 7.51
CA ARG A 83 -11.07 3.38 6.25
C ARG A 83 -10.88 4.28 5.05
N ILE A 84 -10.21 3.76 4.03
CA ILE A 84 -10.05 4.42 2.74
C ILE A 84 -10.65 3.52 1.66
N ARG A 85 -11.54 4.09 0.85
CA ARG A 85 -12.05 3.44 -0.36
C ARG A 85 -11.39 4.01 -1.60
N GLY A 86 -11.12 3.15 -2.55
CA GLY A 86 -10.44 3.47 -3.78
C GLY A 86 -10.88 2.58 -4.93
N VAL A 87 -10.21 2.77 -6.07
CA VAL A 87 -10.35 1.94 -7.26
C VAL A 87 -8.97 1.56 -7.75
N ILE A 88 -8.84 0.34 -8.26
CA ILE A 88 -7.65 -0.12 -8.97
C ILE A 88 -7.58 0.58 -10.32
N LEU A 89 -6.47 1.26 -10.59
CA LEU A 89 -6.23 1.95 -11.86
C LEU A 89 -5.60 1.03 -12.90
N ALA A 90 -4.73 0.12 -12.46
CA ALA A 90 -4.10 -0.90 -13.28
C ALA A 90 -3.68 -2.07 -12.37
N CYS A 91 -3.92 -3.29 -12.81
CA CYS A 91 -3.44 -4.50 -12.14
C CYS A 91 -2.84 -5.49 -13.14
N GLU A 92 -1.52 -5.53 -13.22
CA GLU A 92 -0.77 -6.57 -13.91
C GLU A 92 -0.19 -7.55 -12.88
N PRO A 93 -0.71 -8.79 -12.82
CA PRO A 93 -0.24 -9.77 -11.85
C PRO A 93 1.29 -9.94 -11.89
N ARG A 94 1.94 -9.78 -10.72
CA ARG A 94 3.40 -9.91 -10.51
C ARG A 94 4.25 -8.81 -11.15
N ARG A 95 3.65 -7.73 -11.65
CA ARG A 95 4.38 -6.58 -12.19
C ARG A 95 3.97 -5.30 -11.50
N ASP A 96 2.70 -4.93 -11.60
CA ASP A 96 2.22 -3.61 -11.17
C ASP A 96 0.81 -3.68 -10.57
N CYS A 97 0.61 -3.01 -9.43
CA CYS A 97 -0.70 -2.73 -8.83
C CYS A 97 -0.77 -1.25 -8.49
N CYS A 98 -1.63 -0.49 -9.17
CA CYS A 98 -1.86 0.93 -8.92
C CYS A 98 -3.29 1.16 -8.43
N ALA A 99 -3.48 1.92 -7.35
CA ALA A 99 -4.78 2.26 -6.80
C ALA A 99 -4.83 3.72 -6.32
N THR A 100 -5.99 4.36 -6.42
CA THR A 100 -6.21 5.73 -5.88
C THR A 100 -6.86 5.70 -4.50
N PRO A 101 -6.24 6.27 -3.46
CA PRO A 101 -6.91 6.53 -2.20
C PRO A 101 -7.82 7.76 -2.31
N GLY A 102 -9.11 7.60 -1.97
CA GLY A 102 -10.07 8.70 -2.00
C GLY A 102 -10.71 8.90 -3.38
N ALA A 103 -11.92 8.40 -3.55
CA ALA A 103 -12.68 8.59 -4.78
C ALA A 103 -13.05 10.08 -4.97
N THR A 104 -12.42 10.74 -5.94
CA THR A 104 -13.11 11.75 -6.75
C THR A 104 -12.81 11.44 -8.21
N ARG A 105 -13.79 10.84 -8.87
CA ARG A 105 -13.76 10.51 -10.29
C ARG A 105 -13.75 11.81 -11.09
N VAL A 106 -12.60 12.26 -11.56
CA VAL A 106 -12.55 13.26 -12.64
C VAL A 106 -12.86 12.49 -13.93
N ARG A 107 -14.12 12.52 -14.37
CA ARG A 107 -14.46 12.16 -15.74
C ARG A 107 -13.82 13.21 -16.66
N ARG A 108 -12.94 12.77 -17.56
CA ARG A 108 -12.71 13.52 -18.81
C ARG A 108 -13.89 13.32 -19.74
#